data_AF-A0A0D6DZX8-F1
#
_entry.id   AF-A0A0D6DZX8-F1
#
_cell.length_a   1.000
_cell.length_b   1.000
_cell.length_c   1.000
_cell.angle_alpha   90.00
_cell.angle_beta   90.00
_cell.angle_gamma   90.00
#
_symmetry.space_group_name_H-M   'P 1'
#
loop_
_entity.id
_entity.type
_entity.pdbx_description
1 polymer ?
#
loop_
_entity_poly.entity_id
_entity_poly.type
_entity_poly.pdbx_seq_one_letter_code
_entity_poly.pdbx_strand_id
1 'polypeptide(L)'
;MDKYFQKEQWEQELISNTSDYKAVADYSGVALDRVQDLPYSQYKLYLRDAWIANMSKSDEGRKFLETCWRIRQTSADEKAIKEYQDYGGDV
;
A
#
# COMPACT_ATOMS: atom_id res chain seq x y z
N MET A 1 8.75 12.13 8.44
CA MET A 1 8.73 10.85 9.19
C MET A 1 9.54 10.95 10.48
N ASP A 2 10.62 11.74 10.51
CA ASP A 2 11.46 11.90 11.73
C ASP A 2 10.84 12.72 12.86
N LYS A 3 9.67 13.34 12.63
CA LYS A 3 9.00 14.18 13.64
C LYS A 3 8.29 13.36 14.73
N TYR A 4 7.97 12.08 14.47
CA TYR A 4 7.09 11.30 15.34
C TYR A 4 7.74 10.06 15.96
N PHE A 5 8.93 9.63 15.50
CA PHE A 5 9.69 8.53 16.09
C PHE A 5 11.18 8.82 15.98
N GLN A 6 11.89 8.84 17.11
CA GLN A 6 13.36 8.90 17.11
C GLN A 6 13.90 7.50 16.86
N LYS A 7 14.74 7.36 15.82
CA LYS A 7 15.45 6.13 15.47
C LYS A 7 16.93 6.29 15.75
N GLU A 8 17.56 5.25 16.29
CA GLU A 8 19.00 5.25 16.56
C GLU A 8 19.81 5.13 15.26
N GLN A 9 21.08 5.61 15.24
CA GLN A 9 21.90 5.68 14.02
C GLN A 9 22.10 4.31 13.33
N TRP A 10 22.16 3.21 14.09
CA TRP A 10 22.30 1.86 13.53
C TRP A 10 21.02 1.35 12.87
N GLU A 11 19.83 1.88 13.23
CA GLU A 11 18.58 1.57 12.52
C GLU A 11 18.52 2.24 11.13
N GLN A 12 19.38 3.23 10.86
CA GLN A 12 19.46 3.87 9.54
C GLN A 12 20.28 3.05 8.55
N GLU A 13 21.19 2.18 9.00
CA GLU A 13 22.14 1.45 8.15
C GLU A 13 21.63 0.08 7.68
N LEU A 14 20.61 -0.50 8.32
CA LEU A 14 20.05 -1.81 7.97
C LEU A 14 18.55 -1.74 7.69
N ILE A 15 18.20 -1.07 6.59
CA ILE A 15 16.92 -1.35 5.91
C ILE A 15 17.04 -2.76 5.34
N SER A 16 16.63 -3.76 6.12
CA SER A 16 16.63 -5.15 5.69
C SER A 16 15.63 -5.32 4.53
N ASN A 17 16.12 -5.20 3.30
CA ASN A 17 15.36 -5.43 2.05
C ASN A 17 14.85 -6.88 1.92
N THR A 18 15.15 -7.75 2.90
CA THR A 18 14.71 -9.15 2.95
C THR A 18 13.18 -9.28 3.05
N SER A 19 12.50 -8.32 3.70
CA SER A 19 11.04 -8.32 3.80
C SER A 19 10.37 -8.23 2.44
N ASP A 20 10.97 -7.46 1.52
CA ASP A 20 10.43 -7.21 0.19
C ASP A 20 10.55 -8.47 -0.67
N TYR A 21 11.69 -9.16 -0.59
CA TYR A 21 11.89 -10.44 -1.26
C TYR A 21 10.91 -11.50 -0.76
N LYS A 22 10.67 -11.54 0.55
CA LYS A 22 9.68 -12.45 1.13
C LYS A 22 8.26 -12.10 0.67
N ALA A 23 7.89 -10.82 0.68
CA ALA A 23 6.58 -10.39 0.21
C ALA A 23 6.34 -10.75 -1.27
N VAL A 24 7.36 -10.57 -2.13
CA VAL A 24 7.30 -10.96 -3.54
C VAL A 24 7.18 -12.47 -3.70
N ALA A 25 7.98 -13.25 -2.94
CA ALA A 25 7.89 -14.71 -2.95
C ALA A 25 6.50 -15.21 -2.54
N ASP A 26 5.99 -14.71 -1.41
CA ASP A 26 4.69 -15.08 -0.86
C ASP A 26 3.52 -14.71 -1.79
N TYR A 27 3.63 -13.58 -2.51
CA TYR A 27 2.61 -13.13 -3.46
C TYR A 27 2.66 -13.86 -4.81
N SER A 28 3.85 -13.98 -5.40
CA SER A 28 4.03 -14.51 -6.76
C SER A 28 4.15 -16.03 -6.82
N GLY A 29 4.40 -16.69 -5.68
CA GLY A 29 4.71 -18.12 -5.59
C GLY A 29 6.11 -18.48 -6.07
N VAL A 30 6.94 -17.50 -6.42
CA VAL A 30 8.35 -17.71 -6.78
C VAL A 30 9.14 -18.06 -5.52
N ALA A 31 10.03 -19.05 -5.63
CA ALA A 31 10.89 -19.42 -4.52
C ALA A 31 11.82 -18.25 -4.11
N LEU A 32 12.02 -18.05 -2.80
CA LEU A 32 12.71 -16.87 -2.26
C LEU A 32 14.13 -16.68 -2.81
N ASP A 33 14.84 -17.78 -3.06
CA ASP A 33 16.18 -17.81 -3.67
C ASP A 33 16.19 -17.29 -5.11
N ARG A 34 15.07 -17.46 -5.84
CA ARG A 34 14.90 -17.07 -7.24
C ARG A 34 14.34 -15.67 -7.44
N VAL A 35 13.90 -15.00 -6.37
CA VAL A 35 13.36 -13.64 -6.48
C VAL A 35 14.41 -12.66 -7.01
N GLN A 36 15.69 -12.86 -6.70
CA GLN A 36 16.79 -12.02 -7.20
C GLN A 36 17.12 -12.26 -8.68
N ASP A 37 16.75 -13.41 -9.21
CA ASP A 37 16.95 -13.76 -10.63
C ASP A 37 15.89 -13.13 -11.54
N LEU A 38 14.83 -12.54 -10.97
CA LEU A 38 13.76 -11.91 -11.74
C LEU A 38 14.26 -10.67 -12.50
N PRO A 39 13.79 -10.45 -13.74
CA PRO A 39 13.98 -9.18 -14.42
C PRO A 39 13.54 -8.02 -13.53
N TYR A 40 14.34 -6.97 -13.44
CA TYR A 40 14.12 -5.87 -12.50
C TYR A 40 12.71 -5.24 -12.62
N SER A 41 12.20 -5.08 -13.85
CA SER A 41 10.85 -4.59 -14.10
C SER A 41 9.76 -5.50 -13.52
N GLN A 42 9.95 -6.82 -13.65
CA GLN A 42 9.03 -7.84 -13.12
C GLN A 42 9.09 -7.88 -11.60
N TYR A 43 10.29 -7.82 -11.02
CA TYR A 43 10.46 -7.72 -9.56
C TYR A 43 9.72 -6.51 -8.99
N LYS A 44 9.89 -5.32 -9.60
CA LYS A 44 9.21 -4.10 -9.14
C LYS A 44 7.70 -4.14 -9.31
N LEU A 45 7.20 -4.79 -10.37
CA LEU A 45 5.77 -5.01 -10.56
C LEU A 45 5.21 -5.90 -9.44
N TYR A 46 5.84 -7.04 -9.17
CA TYR A 46 5.42 -7.96 -8.11
C TYR A 46 5.54 -7.35 -6.72
N LEU A 47 6.57 -6.53 -6.48
CA LEU A 47 6.72 -5.85 -5.20
C LEU A 47 5.54 -4.92 -4.91
N ARG A 48 5.14 -4.12 -5.91
CA ARG A 48 3.97 -3.24 -5.79
C ARG A 48 2.70 -4.06 -5.53
N ASP A 49 2.48 -5.11 -6.32
CA ASP A 49 1.25 -5.89 -6.23
C ASP A 49 1.19 -6.70 -4.91
N ALA A 50 2.33 -7.23 -4.45
CA ALA A 50 2.47 -7.87 -3.15
C ALA A 50 2.15 -6.91 -2.00
N TRP A 51 2.61 -5.66 -2.10
CA TRP A 51 2.30 -4.64 -1.09
C TRP A 51 0.79 -4.34 -1.03
N ILE A 52 0.13 -4.18 -2.18
CA ILE A 52 -1.33 -3.99 -2.25
C ILE A 52 -2.06 -5.23 -1.68
N ALA A 53 -1.64 -6.43 -2.07
CA ALA A 53 -2.23 -7.68 -1.61
C ALA A 53 -2.04 -7.90 -0.10
N ASN A 54 -0.95 -7.41 0.49
CA ASN A 54 -0.74 -7.46 1.93
C ASN A 54 -1.62 -6.43 2.66
N MET A 55 -1.75 -5.21 2.13
CA MET A 55 -2.64 -4.19 2.68
C MET A 55 -4.12 -4.60 2.63
N SER A 56 -4.54 -5.40 1.65
CA SER A 56 -5.92 -5.88 1.56
C SER A 56 -6.28 -6.99 2.56
N LYS A 57 -5.31 -7.54 3.31
CA LYS A 57 -5.56 -8.59 4.31
C LYS A 57 -6.09 -8.06 5.63
N SER A 58 -5.73 -6.83 6.03
CA SER A 58 -6.20 -6.21 7.27
C SER A 58 -7.29 -5.17 7.00
N ASP A 59 -8.19 -4.97 7.96
CA ASP A 59 -9.27 -3.99 7.83
C ASP A 59 -8.71 -2.54 7.82
N GLU A 60 -7.67 -2.28 8.60
CA GLU A 60 -6.97 -0.98 8.57
C GLU A 60 -6.28 -0.73 7.23
N GLY A 61 -5.66 -1.76 6.64
CA GLY A 61 -5.01 -1.65 5.34
C GLY A 61 -6.01 -1.43 4.19
N ARG A 62 -7.19 -2.07 4.25
CA ARG A 62 -8.30 -1.78 3.32
C ARG A 62 -8.77 -0.34 3.39
N LYS A 63 -9.02 0.18 4.61
CA LYS A 63 -9.41 1.59 4.83
C LYS A 63 -8.34 2.56 4.32
N PHE A 64 -7.07 2.20 4.47
CA PHE A 64 -5.96 2.98 3.93
C PHE A 64 -5.99 3.01 2.40
N LEU A 65 -6.16 1.85 1.74
CA LEU A 65 -6.27 1.75 0.28
C LEU A 65 -7.49 2.51 -0.26
N GLU A 66 -8.64 2.44 0.41
CA GLU A 66 -9.83 3.23 0.09
C GLU A 66 -9.56 4.73 0.18
N THR A 67 -8.82 5.15 1.21
CA THR A 67 -8.41 6.56 1.38
C THR A 67 -7.48 7.00 0.24
N CYS A 68 -6.49 6.19 -0.12
CA CYS A 68 -5.62 6.47 -1.27
C CYS A 68 -6.42 6.58 -2.57
N TRP A 69 -7.39 5.68 -2.79
CA TRP A 69 -8.27 5.71 -3.95
C TRP A 69 -9.10 6.99 -3.98
N ARG A 70 -9.70 7.38 -2.85
CA ARG A 70 -10.47 8.62 -2.71
C ARG A 70 -9.64 9.87 -3.00
N ILE A 71 -8.42 9.96 -2.47
CA ILE A 71 -7.51 11.10 -2.73
C ILE A 71 -7.11 11.19 -4.20
N ARG A 72 -7.01 10.05 -4.90
CA ARG A 72 -6.67 10.01 -6.32
C ARG A 72 -7.78 10.54 -7.21
N GLN A 73 -9.03 10.55 -6.74
CA GLN A 73 -10.14 11.08 -7.52
C GLN A 73 -10.03 12.58 -7.69
N THR A 74 -10.23 13.04 -8.92
CA THR A 74 -10.22 14.46 -9.28
C THR A 74 -11.62 15.01 -9.50
N SER A 75 -12.60 14.14 -9.76
CA SER A 75 -14.01 14.47 -9.85
C SER A 75 -14.66 14.47 -8.47
N ALA A 76 -15.69 15.30 -8.30
CA ALA A 76 -16.51 15.29 -7.10
C ALA A 76 -17.23 13.94 -6.94
N ASP A 77 -17.38 13.48 -5.70
CA ASP A 77 -18.20 12.31 -5.38
C ASP A 77 -19.68 12.71 -5.42
N GLU A 78 -20.25 12.71 -6.63
CA GLU A 78 -21.64 13.10 -6.90
C GLU A 78 -22.64 12.26 -6.10
N LYS A 79 -22.29 11.00 -5.81
CA LYS A 79 -23.15 10.11 -5.05
C LYS A 79 -23.22 10.55 -3.59
N ALA A 80 -22.09 10.84 -2.96
CA ALA A 80 -22.05 11.36 -1.60
C ALA A 80 -22.76 12.73 -1.48
N ILE A 81 -22.61 13.59 -2.49
CA ILE A 81 -23.31 14.88 -2.54
C ILE A 81 -24.84 14.67 -2.60
N LYS A 82 -25.30 13.75 -3.44
CA LYS A 82 -26.72 13.44 -3.59
C LYS A 82 -27.31 12.82 -2.31
N GLU A 83 -26.60 11.87 -1.70
CA GLU A 83 -27.02 11.26 -0.42
C GLU A 83 -27.13 12.30 0.70
N TYR A 84 -26.20 13.27 0.76
CA TYR A 84 -26.26 14.38 1.71
C TYR A 84 -27.48 15.29 1.49
N GLN A 85 -27.80 15.60 0.23
CA GLN A 85 -28.97 16.40 -0.15
C GLN A 85 -30.29 15.67 0.16
N ASP A 86 -30.37 14.37 -0.14
CA ASP A 86 -31.55 13.54 0.11
C ASP A 86 -31.84 13.36 1.61
N TYR A 87 -30.81 13.38 2.47
CA TYR A 87 -30.96 13.30 3.93
C TYR A 87 -31.37 14.65 4.58
N GLY A 88 -31.57 15.70 3.78
CA GLY A 88 -31.95 17.03 4.25
C GLY A 88 -30.78 17.84 4.83
N GLY A 89 -29.56 17.60 4.35
CA GLY A 89 -28.43 18.46 4.70
C GLY A 89 -28.73 19.91 4.37
N ASP A 90 -28.61 20.79 5.37
CA ASP A 90 -29.01 22.20 5.32
C ASP A 90 -28.58 22.87 4.00
N VAL A 91 -29.56 23.22 3.17
CA VAL A 91 -29.42 24.05 1.96
C VAL A 91 -29.90 25.45 2.27
#